data_AF-A0AAD5GAY7-F1
#
_entry.id   AF-A0AAD5GAY7-F1
#
_cell.length_a   1.000
_cell.length_b   1.000
_cell.length_c   1.000
_cell.angle_alpha   90.00
_cell.angle_beta   90.00
_cell.angle_gamma   90.00
#
_symmetry.space_group_name_H-M   'P 1'
#
loop_
_entity.id
_entity.type
_entity.pdbx_description
1 polymer ?
#
loop_
_entity_poly.entity_id
_entity_poly.type
_entity_poly.pdbx_seq_one_letter_code
_entity_poly.pdbx_strand_id
1 'polypeptide(L)'
;MEPNVSSPVIIEHKAYARIGLLGNPSDVYYGRTISLSIENFWACVRLEPSDDLLILPHPTHDLVKFGSLSHLVNRLENEGYYGGVRLLMAICKVFTRYCKEQGIHLHDRNFSLSYDTNIPRQTGLSGSSAIACAAFSCLLDFYNVRDKIPVKIRPQLILNAEKELGIVAGLQDRVAQVYGGLVYMDFNKASMNKFGHGNYIQLDTSLLPPLYLIYAENPSDSGKVHSAVRQRWLDGDEFIISSMEEVANLALEGKSALLEKDYAKLAALMNRNFDLRRLMFGDVALAFARIGLLGNPSDVYYGRTISLNIQNFWASVRLQPSSDLVILPHPTHDLVKFSSVSHLVNRLENVGYYGGVRLLIATCKGIYLHDKNFSLSYDTNIPRQTGLSGSSAIVCATFSCLLDFYNVRDKIAVEVRPQLILNAEKELGIVAGLQDRVAQVYGGLLYMDFNKESMDKYGHGEYTQLDTSLLPPLHLIYAENPSDSGKVHSAVRQRWLDGDEFIVSSMEEVANLALEGKTALLEKDYAKLATLMNKNFDLRRRMFGDAALGSLNIEMVEVARRVGAASKFTGSGGAVVAFCPDGPSQVELLTDACKKAGFTILPVKVVPSLLNEIDIRSQPSKNA
;
A
#
# COMPACT_ATOMS: atom_id res chain seq x y z
N MET A 1 -26.13 -32.28 -56.00
CA MET A 1 -24.82 -31.98 -55.39
C MET A 1 -24.92 -30.57 -54.85
N GLU A 2 -25.20 -30.45 -53.55
CA GLU A 2 -25.16 -29.17 -52.86
C GLU A 2 -23.70 -28.69 -52.78
N PRO A 3 -23.45 -27.37 -52.94
CA PRO A 3 -22.12 -26.83 -52.78
C PRO A 3 -21.72 -26.90 -51.30
N ASN A 4 -20.53 -27.44 -51.06
CA ASN A 4 -19.89 -27.60 -49.77
C ASN A 4 -19.79 -26.21 -49.08
N VAL A 5 -20.65 -25.94 -48.09
CA VAL A 5 -20.60 -24.72 -47.27
C VAL A 5 -19.34 -24.83 -46.41
N SER A 6 -18.30 -24.07 -46.74
CA SER A 6 -17.12 -23.98 -45.88
C SER A 6 -17.54 -23.37 -44.54
N SER A 7 -17.31 -24.09 -43.45
CA SER A 7 -17.49 -23.57 -42.09
C SER A 7 -16.82 -22.19 -41.96
N PRO A 8 -17.47 -21.19 -41.32
CA PRO A 8 -16.88 -19.87 -41.16
C PRO A 8 -15.56 -19.99 -40.40
N VAL A 9 -14.48 -19.45 -40.96
CA VAL A 9 -13.15 -19.50 -40.36
C VAL A 9 -13.15 -18.59 -39.14
N ILE A 10 -13.07 -19.20 -37.96
CA ILE A 10 -12.84 -18.52 -36.69
C ILE A 10 -11.41 -17.98 -36.68
N ILE A 11 -11.25 -16.69 -36.37
CA ILE A 11 -9.94 -16.04 -36.24
C ILE A 11 -9.65 -15.87 -34.76
N GLU A 12 -8.53 -16.41 -34.31
CA GLU A 12 -8.11 -16.33 -32.92
C GLU A 12 -6.68 -15.82 -32.83
N HIS A 13 -6.45 -14.80 -32.00
CA HIS A 13 -5.11 -14.27 -31.73
C HIS A 13 -4.86 -14.12 -30.25
N LYS A 14 -3.63 -14.44 -29.83
CA LYS A 14 -3.13 -14.20 -28.49
C LYS A 14 -2.11 -13.08 -28.49
N ALA A 15 -2.21 -12.20 -27.49
CA ALA A 15 -1.16 -11.28 -27.11
C ALA A 15 -0.68 -11.64 -25.72
N TYR A 16 0.63 -11.76 -25.55
CA TYR A 16 1.24 -12.16 -24.30
C TYR A 16 1.43 -10.97 -23.35
N ALA A 17 1.52 -11.23 -22.04
CA ALA A 17 1.89 -10.22 -21.07
C ALA A 17 3.32 -9.72 -21.32
N ARG A 18 3.63 -8.49 -20.88
CA ARG A 18 4.97 -7.91 -21.00
C ARG A 18 5.60 -7.56 -19.66
N ILE A 19 6.91 -7.81 -19.54
CA ILE A 19 7.75 -7.31 -18.46
C ILE A 19 8.59 -6.15 -18.99
N GLY A 20 8.55 -5.01 -18.31
CA GLY A 20 9.49 -3.92 -18.53
C GLY A 20 10.80 -4.21 -17.80
N LEU A 21 11.83 -4.63 -18.53
CA LEU A 21 13.11 -5.06 -17.96
C LEU A 21 13.95 -3.87 -17.47
N LEU A 22 14.11 -2.85 -18.33
CA LEU A 22 14.88 -1.65 -18.05
C LEU A 22 14.28 -0.43 -18.75
N GLY A 23 14.51 0.75 -18.21
CA GLY A 23 14.14 2.04 -18.79
C GLY A 23 12.72 2.52 -18.53
N ASN A 24 11.86 1.71 -17.92
CA ASN A 24 10.52 2.14 -17.48
C ASN A 24 10.67 3.08 -16.27
N PRO A 25 10.02 4.28 -16.22
CA PRO A 25 8.93 4.78 -17.09
C PRO A 25 9.36 5.84 -18.12
N SER A 26 10.58 5.81 -18.63
CA SER A 26 11.09 6.85 -19.54
C SER A 26 10.38 6.90 -20.90
N ASP A 27 9.58 5.89 -21.27
CA ASP A 27 8.89 5.82 -22.57
C ASP A 27 7.86 6.94 -22.78
N VAL A 28 7.20 7.41 -21.72
CA VAL A 28 6.30 8.58 -21.79
C VAL A 28 7.05 9.92 -21.81
N TYR A 29 8.37 9.89 -21.62
CA TYR A 29 9.25 11.06 -21.54
C TYR A 29 10.32 11.07 -22.65
N TYR A 30 10.04 10.42 -23.78
CA TYR A 30 10.93 10.32 -24.95
C TYR A 30 12.26 9.58 -24.69
N GLY A 31 12.27 8.67 -23.71
CA GLY A 31 13.42 7.86 -23.32
C GLY A 31 13.54 6.54 -24.08
N ARG A 32 14.13 5.54 -23.41
CA ARG A 32 14.47 4.23 -23.97
C ARG A 32 14.09 3.13 -23.01
N THR A 33 13.69 1.98 -23.53
CA THR A 33 13.26 0.86 -22.70
C THR A 33 13.67 -0.47 -23.31
N ILE A 34 13.78 -1.50 -22.47
CA ILE A 34 13.87 -2.90 -22.87
C ILE A 34 12.68 -3.62 -22.24
N SER A 35 11.95 -4.39 -23.03
CA SER A 35 10.86 -5.23 -22.52
C SER A 35 10.90 -6.60 -23.17
N LEU A 36 10.31 -7.57 -22.47
CA LEU A 36 10.10 -8.91 -22.99
C LEU A 36 8.65 -9.35 -22.85
N SER A 37 8.19 -10.21 -23.77
CA SER A 37 6.94 -10.94 -23.63
C SER A 37 7.13 -12.24 -22.86
N ILE A 38 6.13 -12.65 -22.09
CA ILE A 38 6.11 -13.92 -21.35
C ILE A 38 4.88 -14.74 -21.70
N GLU A 39 5.07 -16.03 -22.01
CA GLU A 39 3.98 -16.91 -22.45
C GLU A 39 3.06 -17.36 -21.31
N ASN A 40 3.53 -17.26 -20.06
CA ASN A 40 2.78 -17.66 -18.86
C ASN A 40 1.42 -16.97 -18.78
N PHE A 41 1.33 -15.73 -19.28
CA PHE A 41 0.13 -14.93 -19.25
C PHE A 41 -0.21 -14.37 -20.63
N TRP A 42 -1.48 -14.38 -20.99
CA TRP A 42 -1.97 -14.01 -22.31
C TRP A 42 -3.39 -13.43 -22.22
N ALA A 43 -3.72 -12.59 -23.20
CA ALA A 43 -5.09 -12.26 -23.57
C ALA A 43 -5.36 -12.82 -24.97
N CYS A 44 -6.47 -13.53 -25.12
CA CYS A 44 -6.92 -14.11 -26.37
C CYS A 44 -8.16 -13.38 -26.83
N VAL A 45 -8.23 -13.05 -28.11
CA VAL A 45 -9.43 -12.52 -28.73
C VAL A 45 -9.83 -13.44 -29.87
N ARG A 46 -11.12 -13.75 -29.91
CA ARG A 46 -11.75 -14.58 -30.93
C ARG A 46 -12.73 -13.73 -31.72
N LEU A 47 -12.58 -13.75 -33.04
CA LEU A 47 -13.44 -13.09 -34.00
C LEU A 47 -14.10 -14.15 -34.88
N GLU A 48 -15.43 -14.15 -34.92
CA GLU A 48 -16.22 -15.07 -35.74
C GLU A 48 -17.12 -14.30 -36.69
N PRO A 49 -17.16 -14.63 -38.00
CA PRO A 49 -18.17 -14.08 -38.90
C PRO A 49 -19.59 -14.31 -38.37
N SER A 50 -20.43 -13.28 -38.40
CA SER A 50 -21.82 -13.34 -37.94
C SER A 50 -22.69 -12.38 -38.74
N ASP A 51 -24.02 -12.54 -38.65
CA ASP A 51 -24.98 -11.67 -39.32
C ASP A 51 -24.95 -10.25 -38.74
N ASP A 52 -24.82 -10.14 -37.42
CA ASP A 52 -24.73 -8.87 -36.66
C ASP A 52 -23.32 -8.60 -36.14
N LEU A 53 -22.96 -7.33 -35.97
CA LEU A 53 -21.73 -6.93 -35.26
C LEU A 53 -21.94 -7.02 -33.75
N LEU A 54 -21.31 -8.00 -33.10
CA LEU A 54 -21.51 -8.28 -31.66
C LEU A 54 -20.20 -8.15 -30.88
N ILE A 55 -20.23 -7.45 -29.74
CA ILE A 55 -19.14 -7.46 -28.76
C ILE A 55 -19.64 -8.21 -27.53
N LEU A 56 -19.12 -9.42 -27.31
CA LEU A 56 -19.59 -10.33 -26.28
C LEU A 56 -18.89 -10.02 -24.94
N PRO A 57 -19.63 -9.70 -23.87
CA PRO A 57 -19.05 -9.44 -22.55
C PRO A 57 -18.45 -10.70 -21.95
N HIS A 58 -17.30 -10.55 -21.28
CA HIS A 58 -16.72 -11.67 -20.54
C HIS A 58 -17.61 -12.04 -19.35
N PRO A 59 -17.88 -13.34 -19.10
CA PRO A 59 -18.78 -13.78 -18.02
C PRO A 59 -18.33 -13.41 -16.60
N THR A 60 -17.07 -13.02 -16.43
CA THR A 60 -16.46 -12.69 -15.12
C THR A 60 -15.88 -11.27 -15.07
N HIS A 61 -15.20 -10.86 -16.15
CA HIS A 61 -14.51 -9.57 -16.21
C HIS A 61 -15.40 -8.41 -16.66
N ASP A 62 -16.49 -8.68 -17.37
CA ASP A 62 -17.56 -7.72 -17.73
C ASP A 62 -18.90 -8.16 -17.11
N LEU A 63 -18.85 -8.60 -15.85
CA LEU A 63 -20.05 -9.10 -15.16
C LEU A 63 -21.10 -8.00 -15.02
N VAL A 64 -22.26 -8.23 -15.63
CA VAL A 64 -23.43 -7.32 -15.55
C VAL A 64 -24.63 -7.96 -14.85
N LYS A 65 -24.54 -9.25 -14.50
CA LYS A 65 -25.59 -10.01 -13.82
C LYS A 65 -25.17 -10.32 -12.39
N PHE A 66 -25.94 -9.83 -11.42
CA PHE A 66 -25.64 -9.99 -10.00
C PHE A 66 -26.82 -10.62 -9.27
N GLY A 67 -26.56 -11.54 -8.33
CA GLY A 67 -27.60 -12.13 -7.48
C GLY A 67 -28.19 -11.17 -6.44
N SER A 68 -27.50 -10.06 -6.11
CA SER A 68 -27.98 -9.03 -5.17
C SER A 68 -27.21 -7.72 -5.32
N LEU A 69 -27.70 -6.64 -4.70
CA LEU A 69 -26.98 -5.37 -4.63
C LEU A 69 -25.66 -5.51 -3.84
N SER A 70 -25.64 -6.30 -2.77
CA SER A 70 -24.42 -6.56 -1.99
C SER A 70 -23.35 -7.27 -2.82
N HIS A 71 -23.74 -8.22 -3.68
CA HIS A 71 -22.82 -8.87 -4.61
C HIS A 71 -22.25 -7.86 -5.62
N LEU A 72 -23.09 -6.95 -6.17
CA LEU A 72 -22.62 -5.87 -7.04
C LEU A 72 -21.60 -4.98 -6.33
N VAL A 73 -21.93 -4.43 -5.15
CA VAL A 73 -21.05 -3.51 -4.42
C VAL A 73 -19.72 -4.18 -4.08
N ASN A 74 -19.74 -5.39 -3.52
CA ASN A 74 -18.53 -6.12 -3.15
C ASN A 74 -17.64 -6.40 -4.38
N ARG A 75 -18.24 -6.78 -5.52
CA ARG A 75 -17.50 -6.98 -6.78
C ARG A 75 -16.88 -5.68 -7.30
N LEU A 76 -17.58 -4.55 -7.19
CA LEU A 76 -17.08 -3.25 -7.64
C LEU A 76 -15.96 -2.71 -6.73
N GLU A 77 -16.06 -2.93 -5.42
CA GLU A 77 -15.02 -2.55 -4.44
C GLU A 77 -13.72 -3.34 -4.65
N ASN A 78 -13.83 -4.63 -4.97
CA ASN A 78 -12.66 -5.52 -5.09
C ASN A 78 -12.03 -5.54 -6.49
N GLU A 79 -12.83 -5.54 -7.56
CA GLU A 79 -12.34 -5.76 -8.93
C GLU A 79 -12.59 -4.59 -9.88
N GLY A 80 -13.26 -3.54 -9.40
CA GLY A 80 -13.58 -2.33 -10.15
C GLY A 80 -14.75 -2.47 -11.12
N TYR A 81 -15.00 -1.37 -11.85
CA TYR A 81 -16.19 -1.17 -12.69
C TYR A 81 -16.03 -1.69 -14.13
N TYR A 82 -14.80 -1.85 -14.61
CA TYR A 82 -14.53 -2.01 -16.04
C TYR A 82 -13.92 -3.38 -16.36
N GLY A 83 -14.32 -3.91 -17.52
CA GLY A 83 -13.69 -5.06 -18.18
C GLY A 83 -13.18 -4.72 -19.59
N GLY A 84 -13.10 -5.73 -20.46
CA GLY A 84 -12.46 -5.65 -21.77
C GLY A 84 -13.36 -5.19 -22.91
N VAL A 85 -14.69 -5.20 -22.74
CA VAL A 85 -15.65 -4.80 -23.80
C VAL A 85 -15.33 -3.40 -24.35
N ARG A 86 -15.05 -2.44 -23.47
CA ARG A 86 -14.69 -1.06 -23.87
C ARG A 86 -13.42 -1.00 -24.72
N LEU A 87 -12.44 -1.89 -24.48
CA LEU A 87 -11.20 -1.95 -25.23
C LEU A 87 -11.46 -2.48 -26.64
N LEU A 88 -12.30 -3.52 -26.76
CA LEU A 88 -12.72 -4.07 -28.06
C LEU A 88 -13.45 -3.03 -28.90
N MET A 89 -14.38 -2.27 -28.29
CA MET A 89 -15.09 -1.18 -28.97
C MET A 89 -14.14 -0.06 -29.41
N ALA A 90 -13.24 0.37 -28.53
CA ALA A 90 -12.31 1.44 -28.81
C ALA A 90 -11.34 1.07 -29.96
N ILE A 91 -10.81 -0.15 -29.98
CA ILE A 91 -9.89 -0.58 -31.03
C ILE A 91 -10.59 -0.71 -32.38
N CYS A 92 -11.85 -1.19 -32.42
CA CYS A 92 -12.64 -1.21 -33.66
C CYS A 92 -12.83 0.21 -34.20
N LYS A 93 -13.20 1.18 -33.35
CA LYS A 93 -13.37 2.59 -33.73
C LYS A 93 -12.09 3.18 -34.32
N VAL A 94 -10.95 2.96 -33.65
CA VAL A 94 -9.65 3.47 -34.10
C VAL A 94 -9.18 2.79 -35.39
N PHE A 95 -9.34 1.47 -35.50
CA PHE A 95 -9.00 0.70 -36.70
C PHE A 95 -9.77 1.20 -37.92
N THR A 96 -11.10 1.35 -37.81
CA THR A 96 -11.95 1.83 -38.90
C THR A 96 -11.59 3.27 -39.30
N ARG A 97 -11.35 4.14 -38.32
CA ARG A 97 -10.91 5.52 -38.58
C ARG A 97 -9.61 5.56 -39.36
N TYR A 98 -8.59 4.81 -38.92
CA TYR A 98 -7.30 4.74 -39.59
C TYR A 98 -7.42 4.22 -41.02
N CYS A 99 -8.18 3.14 -41.24
CA CYS A 99 -8.38 2.58 -42.58
C CYS A 99 -9.03 3.61 -43.51
N LYS A 100 -10.04 4.35 -43.03
CA LYS A 100 -10.67 5.43 -43.78
C LYS A 100 -9.69 6.55 -44.14
N GLU A 101 -8.88 7.00 -43.19
CA GLU A 101 -7.88 8.06 -43.39
C GLU A 101 -6.77 7.65 -44.38
N GLN A 102 -6.42 6.36 -44.43
CA GLN A 102 -5.40 5.82 -45.35
C GLN A 102 -5.97 5.29 -46.67
N GLY A 103 -7.28 5.43 -46.92
CA GLY A 103 -7.92 4.89 -48.12
C GLY A 103 -7.91 3.36 -48.21
N ILE A 104 -7.78 2.65 -47.09
CA ILE A 104 -7.85 1.19 -47.01
C ILE A 104 -9.32 0.78 -47.00
N HIS A 105 -9.76 0.13 -48.08
CA HIS A 105 -11.12 -0.39 -48.20
C HIS A 105 -11.33 -1.62 -47.31
N LEU A 106 -12.40 -1.62 -46.51
CA LEU A 106 -12.87 -2.71 -45.68
C LEU A 106 -14.20 -3.22 -46.26
N HIS A 107 -14.41 -4.53 -46.30
CA HIS A 107 -15.69 -5.10 -46.73
C HIS A 107 -16.77 -4.96 -45.64
N ASP A 108 -18.05 -5.11 -46.00
CA ASP A 108 -19.17 -4.88 -45.07
C ASP A 108 -19.61 -6.11 -44.25
N ARG A 109 -18.84 -7.21 -44.25
CA ARG A 109 -19.16 -8.40 -43.44
C ARG A 109 -19.08 -8.09 -41.93
N ASN A 110 -20.07 -8.58 -41.18
CA ASN A 110 -20.15 -8.49 -39.73
C ASN A 110 -19.43 -9.65 -39.02
N PHE A 111 -19.22 -9.48 -37.72
CA PHE A 111 -18.55 -10.46 -36.86
C PHE A 111 -18.92 -10.30 -35.39
N SER A 112 -18.69 -11.35 -34.61
CA SER A 112 -18.68 -11.30 -33.16
C SER A 112 -17.24 -11.22 -32.64
N LEU A 113 -17.01 -10.48 -31.56
CA LEU A 113 -15.75 -10.42 -30.83
C LEU A 113 -15.97 -10.85 -29.38
N SER A 114 -15.18 -11.81 -28.92
CA SER A 114 -15.06 -12.18 -27.51
C SER A 114 -13.60 -12.21 -27.10
N TYR A 115 -13.32 -12.13 -25.81
CA TYR A 115 -11.96 -12.27 -25.29
C TYR A 115 -11.93 -13.20 -24.08
N ASP A 116 -10.73 -13.67 -23.75
CA ASP A 116 -10.39 -14.37 -22.50
C ASP A 116 -8.98 -13.93 -22.07
N THR A 117 -8.66 -14.00 -20.78
CA THR A 117 -7.34 -13.60 -20.26
C THR A 117 -7.03 -14.25 -18.93
N ASN A 118 -5.78 -14.68 -18.76
CA ASN A 118 -5.24 -15.08 -17.47
C ASN A 118 -4.26 -14.04 -16.89
N ILE A 119 -4.11 -12.87 -17.52
CA ILE A 119 -3.22 -11.80 -17.03
C ILE A 119 -3.78 -11.21 -15.73
N PRO A 120 -3.04 -11.28 -14.61
CA PRO A 120 -3.50 -10.73 -13.33
C PRO A 120 -3.78 -9.23 -13.41
N ARG A 121 -4.85 -8.77 -12.76
CA ARG A 121 -5.21 -7.35 -12.74
C ARG A 121 -4.20 -6.54 -11.92
N GLN A 122 -3.93 -5.32 -12.37
CA GLN A 122 -3.15 -4.31 -11.64
C GLN A 122 -1.69 -4.68 -11.28
N THR A 123 -1.15 -5.80 -11.78
CA THR A 123 0.23 -6.25 -11.51
C THR A 123 1.30 -5.61 -12.41
N GLY A 124 0.90 -4.66 -13.26
CA GLY A 124 1.82 -4.03 -14.22
C GLY A 124 2.21 -4.92 -15.41
N LEU A 125 1.49 -6.03 -15.65
CA LEU A 125 1.71 -7.00 -16.75
C LEU A 125 0.95 -6.68 -18.06
N SER A 126 0.51 -5.42 -18.22
CA SER A 126 -0.07 -4.88 -19.47
C SER A 126 -1.30 -5.63 -20.03
N GLY A 127 -2.25 -5.99 -19.15
CA GLY A 127 -3.45 -6.73 -19.54
C GLY A 127 -4.40 -5.99 -20.49
N SER A 128 -4.59 -4.67 -20.31
CA SER A 128 -5.48 -3.89 -21.18
C SER A 128 -4.97 -3.82 -22.62
N SER A 129 -3.67 -3.53 -22.78
CA SER A 129 -3.05 -3.48 -24.09
C SER A 129 -2.97 -4.87 -24.73
N ALA A 130 -2.87 -5.96 -23.95
CA ALA A 130 -2.90 -7.31 -24.50
C ALA A 130 -4.23 -7.59 -25.23
N ILE A 131 -5.37 -7.30 -24.58
CA ILE A 131 -6.70 -7.48 -25.16
C ILE A 131 -6.81 -6.67 -26.47
N ALA A 132 -6.39 -5.40 -26.44
CA ALA A 132 -6.43 -4.55 -27.62
C ALA A 132 -5.49 -5.02 -28.74
N CYS A 133 -4.29 -5.53 -28.42
CA CYS A 133 -3.35 -6.10 -29.40
C CYS A 133 -3.92 -7.35 -30.09
N ALA A 134 -4.52 -8.26 -29.31
CA ALA A 134 -5.13 -9.48 -29.82
C ALA A 134 -6.33 -9.15 -30.74
N ALA A 135 -7.20 -8.22 -30.32
CA ALA A 135 -8.32 -7.76 -31.12
C ALA A 135 -7.86 -7.07 -32.42
N PHE A 136 -6.85 -6.20 -32.34
CA PHE A 136 -6.27 -5.56 -33.53
C PHE A 136 -5.75 -6.60 -34.52
N SER A 137 -5.08 -7.65 -34.05
CA SER A 137 -4.60 -8.75 -34.90
C SER A 137 -5.73 -9.52 -35.58
N CYS A 138 -6.85 -9.77 -34.88
CA CYS A 138 -8.04 -10.37 -35.48
C CYS A 138 -8.61 -9.49 -36.61
N LEU A 139 -8.70 -8.18 -36.39
CA LEU A 139 -9.20 -7.23 -37.40
C LEU A 139 -8.31 -7.18 -38.65
N LEU A 140 -6.98 -7.21 -38.48
CA LEU A 140 -6.04 -7.23 -39.61
C LEU A 140 -6.28 -8.44 -40.53
N ASP A 141 -6.56 -9.61 -39.96
CA ASP A 141 -6.75 -10.85 -40.72
C ASP A 141 -8.17 -10.97 -41.28
N PHE A 142 -9.18 -10.58 -40.49
CA PHE A 142 -10.57 -10.61 -40.91
C PHE A 142 -10.81 -9.77 -42.18
N TYR A 143 -10.20 -8.58 -42.22
CA TYR A 143 -10.29 -7.67 -43.36
C TYR A 143 -9.19 -7.88 -44.40
N ASN A 144 -8.23 -8.78 -44.16
CA ASN A 144 -7.07 -9.04 -45.01
C ASN A 144 -6.28 -7.76 -45.36
N VAL A 145 -5.87 -7.03 -44.32
CA VAL A 145 -5.14 -5.74 -44.43
C VAL A 145 -3.83 -5.71 -43.65
N ARG A 146 -3.34 -6.86 -43.17
CA ARG A 146 -2.11 -6.96 -42.36
C ARG A 146 -0.89 -6.36 -43.07
N ASP A 147 -0.77 -6.58 -44.38
CA ASP A 147 0.28 -6.06 -45.26
C ASP A 147 0.16 -4.54 -45.49
N LYS A 148 -1.07 -4.00 -45.42
CA LYS A 148 -1.35 -2.57 -45.65
C LYS A 148 -1.08 -1.70 -44.42
N ILE A 149 -1.00 -2.29 -43.23
CA ILE A 149 -0.72 -1.57 -41.97
C ILE A 149 0.65 -1.97 -41.43
N PRO A 150 1.70 -1.13 -41.63
CA PRO A 150 3.06 -1.46 -41.22
C PRO A 150 3.18 -1.75 -39.72
N VAL A 151 3.95 -2.78 -39.36
CA VAL A 151 4.11 -3.24 -37.97
C VAL A 151 4.53 -2.14 -36.99
N LYS A 152 5.36 -1.19 -37.42
CA LYS A 152 5.83 -0.05 -36.63
C LYS A 152 4.74 0.96 -36.22
N ILE A 153 3.62 1.00 -36.94
CA ILE A 153 2.49 1.91 -36.65
C ILE A 153 1.45 1.27 -35.73
N ARG A 154 1.33 -0.07 -35.75
CA ARG A 154 0.31 -0.81 -35.00
C ARG A 154 0.31 -0.47 -33.49
N PRO A 155 1.45 -0.36 -32.79
CA PRO A 155 1.48 0.02 -31.38
C PRO A 155 0.81 1.38 -31.10
N GLN A 156 0.97 2.35 -32.00
CA GLN A 156 0.38 3.68 -31.84
C GLN A 156 -1.14 3.65 -32.01
N LEU A 157 -1.67 2.82 -32.92
CA LEU A 157 -3.12 2.65 -33.08
C LEU A 157 -3.75 2.00 -31.85
N ILE A 158 -3.07 1.01 -31.27
CA ILE A 158 -3.51 0.35 -30.04
C ILE A 158 -3.49 1.35 -28.86
N LEU A 159 -2.42 2.13 -28.72
CA LEU A 159 -2.36 3.20 -27.72
C LEU A 159 -3.48 4.25 -27.91
N ASN A 160 -3.82 4.60 -29.15
CA ASN A 160 -4.90 5.54 -29.44
C ASN A 160 -6.27 5.01 -28.97
N ALA A 161 -6.51 3.70 -29.06
CA ALA A 161 -7.74 3.09 -28.53
C ALA A 161 -7.83 3.23 -27.00
N GLU A 162 -6.72 3.09 -26.29
CA GLU A 162 -6.69 3.28 -24.84
C GLU A 162 -6.84 4.75 -24.44
N LYS A 163 -6.29 5.68 -25.23
CA LYS A 163 -6.50 7.13 -25.05
C LYS A 163 -7.96 7.54 -25.22
N GLU A 164 -8.71 6.93 -26.14
CA GLU A 164 -10.16 7.17 -26.29
C GLU A 164 -10.94 6.84 -25.00
N LEU A 165 -10.40 5.96 -24.16
CA LEU A 165 -10.98 5.56 -22.87
C LEU A 165 -10.42 6.35 -21.68
N GLY A 166 -9.60 7.38 -21.93
CA GLY A 166 -8.93 8.15 -20.88
C GLY A 166 -7.81 7.41 -20.16
N ILE A 167 -7.34 6.27 -20.69
CA ILE A 167 -6.24 5.51 -20.09
C ILE A 167 -4.92 6.21 -20.41
N VAL A 168 -4.24 6.68 -19.36
CA VAL A 168 -2.91 7.31 -19.48
C VAL A 168 -1.84 6.22 -19.45
N ALA A 169 -1.16 6.00 -20.58
CA ALA A 169 -0.09 5.02 -20.70
C ALA A 169 0.92 5.37 -21.80
N GLY A 170 2.10 4.74 -21.77
CA GLY A 170 3.17 4.92 -22.76
C GLY A 170 3.24 3.83 -23.83
N LEU A 171 4.11 3.97 -24.83
CA LEU A 171 4.09 3.04 -25.97
C LEU A 171 4.68 1.66 -25.66
N GLN A 172 5.52 1.53 -24.63
CA GLN A 172 6.32 0.34 -24.35
C GLN A 172 5.50 -0.96 -24.40
N ASP A 173 4.35 -0.97 -23.71
CA ASP A 173 3.48 -2.14 -23.58
C ASP A 173 3.07 -2.71 -24.95
N ARG A 174 2.60 -1.82 -25.81
CA ARG A 174 2.03 -2.17 -27.12
C ARG A 174 3.12 -2.58 -28.09
N VAL A 175 4.29 -1.93 -28.02
CA VAL A 175 5.43 -2.31 -28.85
C VAL A 175 5.90 -3.71 -28.49
N ALA A 176 6.11 -4.00 -27.19
CA ALA A 176 6.52 -5.33 -26.74
C ALA A 176 5.51 -6.41 -27.17
N GLN A 177 4.21 -6.13 -27.06
CA GLN A 177 3.15 -7.10 -27.41
C GLN A 177 2.96 -7.31 -28.91
N VAL A 178 3.19 -6.27 -29.74
CA VAL A 178 3.09 -6.39 -31.21
C VAL A 178 4.30 -7.09 -31.81
N TYR A 179 5.51 -6.84 -31.28
CA TYR A 179 6.74 -7.42 -31.79
C TYR A 179 7.04 -8.81 -31.20
N GLY A 180 6.64 -9.04 -29.95
CA GLY A 180 6.95 -10.26 -29.21
C GLY A 180 8.44 -10.39 -28.86
N GLY A 181 8.79 -11.44 -28.12
CA GLY A 181 10.17 -11.74 -27.74
C GLY A 181 10.78 -10.65 -26.85
N LEU A 182 12.05 -10.31 -27.10
CA LEU A 182 12.81 -9.26 -26.41
C LEU A 182 12.94 -8.04 -27.32
N VAL A 183 12.57 -6.85 -26.85
CA VAL A 183 12.54 -5.64 -27.67
C VAL A 183 13.23 -4.49 -26.96
N TYR A 184 14.23 -3.90 -27.61
CA TYR A 184 14.78 -2.59 -27.26
C TYR A 184 14.04 -1.50 -28.02
N MET A 185 13.66 -0.43 -27.34
CA MET A 185 12.81 0.63 -27.86
C MET A 185 13.42 1.99 -27.53
N ASP A 186 13.54 2.85 -28.55
CA ASP A 186 13.97 4.23 -28.41
C ASP A 186 12.86 5.17 -28.88
N PHE A 187 12.32 5.96 -27.94
CA PHE A 187 11.20 6.88 -28.15
C PHE A 187 11.67 8.33 -28.35
N ASN A 188 12.89 8.55 -28.84
CA ASN A 188 13.43 9.88 -29.03
C ASN A 188 12.44 10.80 -29.77
N LYS A 189 12.37 12.04 -29.29
CA LYS A 189 11.37 13.04 -29.72
C LYS A 189 11.40 13.30 -31.22
N ALA A 190 12.59 13.27 -31.84
CA ALA A 190 12.73 13.50 -33.28
C ALA A 190 12.04 12.41 -34.11
N SER A 191 12.25 11.13 -33.78
CA SER A 191 11.62 10.00 -34.48
C SER A 191 10.12 9.99 -34.25
N MET A 192 9.71 10.18 -32.99
CA MET A 192 8.29 10.27 -32.61
C MET A 192 7.54 11.36 -33.37
N ASN A 193 8.10 12.57 -33.46
CA ASN A 193 7.47 13.69 -34.16
C ASN A 193 7.45 13.50 -35.68
N LYS A 194 8.52 12.92 -36.26
CA LYS A 194 8.66 12.80 -37.72
C LYS A 194 7.84 11.64 -38.29
N PHE A 195 7.80 10.50 -37.59
CA PHE A 195 7.24 9.26 -38.12
C PHE A 195 6.01 8.75 -37.36
N GLY A 196 5.69 9.33 -36.19
CA GLY A 196 4.61 8.86 -35.33
C GLY A 196 4.93 7.55 -34.59
N HIS A 197 6.18 7.11 -34.60
CA HIS A 197 6.66 5.91 -33.92
C HIS A 197 8.14 6.04 -33.51
N GLY A 198 8.57 5.25 -32.52
CA GLY A 198 9.95 5.14 -32.10
C GLY A 198 10.76 4.17 -32.97
N ASN A 199 12.03 3.97 -32.59
CA ASN A 199 12.90 2.97 -33.19
C ASN A 199 12.87 1.70 -32.33
N TYR A 200 12.38 0.61 -32.91
CA TYR A 200 12.18 -0.66 -32.20
C TYR A 200 13.11 -1.72 -32.80
N ILE A 201 13.88 -2.40 -31.95
CA ILE A 201 14.85 -3.41 -32.33
C ILE A 201 14.52 -4.68 -31.56
N GLN A 202 14.09 -5.71 -32.27
CA GLN A 202 13.91 -7.04 -31.69
C GLN A 202 15.31 -7.66 -31.48
N LEU A 203 15.55 -8.12 -30.27
CA LEU A 203 16.77 -8.79 -29.85
C LEU A 203 16.50 -10.30 -29.76
N ASP A 204 17.56 -11.10 -29.88
CA ASP A 204 17.47 -12.54 -29.71
C ASP A 204 17.16 -12.89 -28.24
N THR A 205 16.15 -13.73 -28.01
CA THR A 205 15.74 -14.16 -26.67
C THR A 205 16.79 -15.03 -25.99
N SER A 206 17.70 -15.67 -26.73
CA SER A 206 18.84 -16.43 -26.18
C SER A 206 19.88 -15.56 -25.47
N LEU A 207 19.76 -14.23 -25.55
CA LEU A 207 20.58 -13.30 -24.78
C LEU A 207 20.15 -13.22 -23.32
N LEU A 208 18.93 -13.62 -22.97
CA LEU A 208 18.40 -13.50 -21.61
C LEU A 208 19.00 -14.56 -20.68
N PRO A 209 19.38 -14.19 -19.44
CA PRO A 209 19.64 -15.18 -18.39
C PRO A 209 18.31 -15.77 -17.88
N PRO A 210 18.33 -16.81 -17.03
CA PRO A 210 17.15 -17.23 -16.29
C PRO A 210 16.57 -16.07 -15.48
N LEU A 211 15.27 -15.81 -15.64
CA LEU A 211 14.53 -14.75 -14.93
C LEU A 211 13.35 -15.36 -14.18
N TYR A 212 13.04 -14.82 -13.01
CA TYR A 212 11.88 -15.20 -12.21
C TYR A 212 10.92 -14.02 -12.09
N LEU A 213 9.64 -14.29 -12.25
CA LEU A 213 8.58 -13.30 -12.07
C LEU A 213 8.01 -13.42 -10.65
N ILE A 214 8.00 -12.29 -9.94
CA ILE A 214 7.38 -12.15 -8.62
C ILE A 214 6.29 -11.08 -8.74
N TYR A 215 5.06 -11.41 -8.36
CA TYR A 215 3.93 -10.46 -8.36
C TYR A 215 3.01 -10.73 -7.16
N ALA A 216 2.32 -9.68 -6.70
CA ALA A 216 1.32 -9.77 -5.62
C ALA A 216 -0.08 -9.93 -6.22
N GLU A 217 -0.97 -10.67 -5.55
CA GLU A 217 -2.34 -10.90 -6.02
C GLU A 217 -3.23 -9.66 -5.91
N ASN A 218 -2.93 -8.72 -5.00
CA ASN A 218 -3.70 -7.49 -4.78
C ASN A 218 -2.81 -6.22 -4.75
N PRO A 219 -2.26 -5.78 -5.89
CA PRO A 219 -1.41 -4.59 -5.95
C PRO A 219 -2.23 -3.28 -5.94
N SER A 220 -1.61 -2.20 -5.48
CA SER A 220 -2.20 -0.86 -5.44
C SER A 220 -2.30 -0.19 -6.83
N ASP A 221 -3.31 0.67 -7.02
CA ASP A 221 -3.53 1.44 -8.25
C ASP A 221 -2.35 2.39 -8.58
N SER A 222 -1.67 2.12 -9.69
CA SER A 222 -0.51 2.89 -10.15
C SER A 222 -0.87 4.28 -10.71
N GLY A 223 -2.14 4.53 -11.09
CA GLY A 223 -2.55 5.76 -11.79
C GLY A 223 -2.26 7.05 -11.02
N LYS A 224 -2.51 7.06 -9.70
CA LYS A 224 -2.26 8.22 -8.83
C LYS A 224 -0.77 8.52 -8.62
N VAL A 225 0.08 7.50 -8.69
CA VAL A 225 1.53 7.64 -8.44
C VAL A 225 2.23 8.22 -9.68
N HIS A 226 1.81 7.82 -10.87
CA HIS A 226 2.37 8.33 -12.13
C HIS A 226 1.99 9.80 -12.44
N SER A 227 0.82 10.27 -12.00
CA SER A 227 0.39 11.65 -12.27
C SER A 227 1.27 12.71 -11.59
N ALA A 228 1.75 12.44 -10.38
CA ALA A 228 2.60 13.38 -9.63
C ALA A 228 3.97 13.59 -10.30
N VAL A 229 4.64 12.50 -10.69
CA VAL A 229 5.94 12.57 -11.38
C VAL A 229 5.78 13.23 -12.76
N ARG A 230 4.68 12.95 -13.47
CA ARG A 230 4.39 13.62 -14.73
C ARG A 230 4.21 15.12 -14.57
N GLN A 231 3.51 15.57 -13.52
CA GLN A 231 3.34 17.00 -13.27
C GLN A 231 4.70 17.67 -12.99
N ARG A 232 5.53 17.10 -12.11
CA ARG A 232 6.90 17.60 -11.84
C ARG A 232 7.75 17.70 -13.10
N TRP A 233 7.68 16.70 -13.98
CA TRP A 233 8.38 16.75 -15.26
C TRP A 233 7.87 17.88 -16.17
N LEU A 234 6.56 18.10 -16.24
CA LEU A 234 5.95 19.21 -17.00
C LEU A 234 6.33 20.58 -16.41
N ASP A 235 6.48 20.65 -15.09
CA ASP A 235 6.89 21.86 -14.36
C ASP A 235 8.39 22.15 -14.48
N GLY A 236 9.16 21.27 -15.14
CA GLY A 236 10.59 21.47 -15.38
C GLY A 236 11.50 21.06 -14.22
N ASP A 237 11.04 20.17 -13.33
CA ASP A 237 11.83 19.66 -12.20
C ASP A 237 13.12 18.99 -12.70
N GLU A 238 14.27 19.62 -12.42
CA GLU A 238 15.59 19.18 -12.88
C GLU A 238 15.96 17.78 -12.36
N PHE A 239 15.55 17.44 -11.14
CA PHE A 239 15.80 16.12 -10.57
C PHE A 239 15.00 15.04 -11.31
N ILE A 240 13.73 15.29 -11.62
CA ILE A 240 12.93 14.35 -12.41
C ILE A 240 13.45 14.22 -13.83
N ILE A 241 13.81 15.33 -14.49
CA ILE A 241 14.33 15.31 -15.87
C ILE A 241 15.63 14.50 -15.94
N SER A 242 16.60 14.81 -15.09
CA SER A 242 17.89 14.10 -15.06
C SER A 242 17.73 12.62 -14.69
N SER A 243 16.84 12.30 -13.73
CA SER A 243 16.56 10.90 -13.37
C SER A 243 15.89 10.12 -14.51
N MET A 244 14.99 10.74 -15.28
CA MET A 244 14.38 10.10 -16.45
C MET A 244 15.38 9.86 -17.57
N GLU A 245 16.33 10.78 -17.77
CA GLU A 245 17.44 10.60 -18.70
C GLU A 245 18.36 9.46 -18.26
N GLU A 246 18.71 9.39 -16.97
CA GLU A 246 19.48 8.28 -16.42
C GLU A 246 18.77 6.94 -16.62
N VAL A 247 17.47 6.85 -16.29
CA VAL A 247 16.66 5.65 -16.53
C VAL A 247 16.68 5.24 -18.01
N ALA A 248 16.58 6.19 -18.94
CA ALA A 248 16.70 5.89 -20.37
C ALA A 248 18.10 5.38 -20.76
N ASN A 249 19.16 5.92 -20.15
CA ASN A 249 20.53 5.47 -20.40
C ASN A 249 20.78 4.06 -19.85
N LEU A 250 20.17 3.68 -18.73
CA LEU A 250 20.23 2.29 -18.21
C LEU A 250 19.69 1.28 -19.23
N ALA A 251 18.65 1.62 -20.00
CA ALA A 251 18.16 0.74 -21.06
C ALA A 251 19.17 0.61 -22.23
N LEU A 252 19.88 1.68 -22.57
CA LEU A 252 20.94 1.62 -23.58
C LEU A 252 22.11 0.75 -23.10
N GLU A 253 22.56 0.93 -21.86
CA GLU A 253 23.60 0.11 -21.25
C GLU A 253 23.18 -1.35 -21.09
N GLY A 254 21.92 -1.58 -20.72
CA GLY A 254 21.33 -2.91 -20.58
C GLY A 254 21.29 -3.68 -21.90
N LYS A 255 21.07 -2.97 -23.02
CA LYS A 255 21.18 -3.56 -24.35
C LYS A 255 22.59 -4.06 -24.62
N SER A 256 23.61 -3.25 -24.34
CA SER A 256 25.01 -3.66 -24.50
C SER A 256 25.35 -4.84 -23.59
N ALA A 257 24.94 -4.79 -22.32
CA ALA A 257 25.15 -5.88 -21.36
C ALA A 257 24.53 -7.20 -21.82
N LEU A 258 23.33 -7.16 -22.42
CA LEU A 258 22.70 -8.36 -23.02
C LEU A 258 23.47 -8.89 -24.22
N LEU A 259 23.93 -8.02 -25.12
CA LEU A 259 24.71 -8.40 -26.31
C LEU A 259 26.07 -9.01 -25.93
N GLU A 260 26.69 -8.50 -24.88
CA GLU A 260 27.97 -8.97 -24.33
C GLU A 260 27.81 -10.16 -23.37
N LYS A 261 26.56 -10.51 -23.01
CA LYS A 261 26.22 -11.50 -21.97
C LYS A 261 26.83 -11.19 -20.59
N ASP A 262 27.02 -9.91 -20.28
CA ASP A 262 27.42 -9.43 -18.95
C ASP A 262 26.21 -9.33 -18.02
N TYR A 263 25.85 -10.48 -17.44
CA TYR A 263 24.68 -10.57 -16.55
C TYR A 263 24.90 -9.90 -15.19
N ALA A 264 26.15 -9.73 -14.75
CA ALA A 264 26.45 -9.00 -13.52
C ALA A 264 26.13 -7.51 -13.69
N LYS A 265 26.54 -6.92 -14.82
CA LYS A 265 26.17 -5.55 -15.17
C LYS A 265 24.67 -5.40 -15.36
N LEU A 266 24.01 -6.34 -16.05
CA LEU A 266 22.55 -6.32 -16.22
C LEU A 266 21.81 -6.27 -14.87
N ALA A 267 22.21 -7.12 -13.91
CA ALA A 267 21.63 -7.14 -12.57
C ALA A 267 21.83 -5.80 -11.83
N ALA A 268 23.03 -5.22 -11.90
CA ALA A 268 23.32 -3.91 -11.31
C ALA A 268 22.45 -2.80 -11.91
N LEU A 269 22.25 -2.80 -13.24
CA LEU A 269 21.39 -1.85 -13.93
C LEU A 269 19.91 -2.02 -13.53
N MET A 270 19.42 -3.25 -13.35
CA MET A 270 18.06 -3.50 -12.87
C MET A 270 17.83 -2.93 -11.48
N ASN A 271 18.78 -3.12 -10.56
CA ASN A 271 18.73 -2.53 -9.22
C ASN A 271 18.74 -1.00 -9.31
N ARG A 272 19.66 -0.42 -10.09
CA ARG A 272 19.75 1.03 -10.26
C ARG A 272 18.46 1.62 -10.86
N ASN A 273 17.83 0.95 -11.82
CA ASN A 273 16.55 1.38 -12.37
C ASN A 273 15.46 1.38 -11.29
N PHE A 274 15.42 0.37 -10.41
CA PHE A 274 14.48 0.33 -9.30
C PHE A 274 14.74 1.48 -8.31
N ASP A 275 15.99 1.72 -7.94
CA ASP A 275 16.37 2.79 -7.02
C ASP A 275 16.01 4.17 -7.56
N LEU A 276 16.28 4.44 -8.84
CA LEU A 276 15.88 5.69 -9.50
C LEU A 276 14.36 5.87 -9.51
N ARG A 277 13.61 4.80 -9.77
CA ARG A 277 12.14 4.86 -9.65
C ARG A 277 11.76 5.19 -8.20
N ARG A 278 12.33 4.50 -7.22
CA ARG A 278 12.07 4.76 -5.80
C ARG A 278 12.34 6.24 -5.43
N LEU A 279 13.44 6.81 -5.91
CA LEU A 279 13.78 8.23 -5.69
C LEU A 279 12.80 9.19 -6.40
N MET A 280 12.45 8.95 -7.67
CA MET A 280 11.53 9.80 -8.43
C MET A 280 10.10 9.77 -7.88
N PHE A 281 9.61 8.58 -7.52
CA PHE A 281 8.28 8.39 -6.98
C PHE A 281 8.22 8.74 -5.48
N GLY A 282 9.36 8.82 -4.80
CA GLY A 282 9.51 9.15 -3.39
C GLY A 282 9.47 7.92 -2.48
N ASP A 283 10.14 8.03 -1.34
CA ASP A 283 10.08 7.05 -0.28
C ASP A 283 8.76 7.17 0.45
N VAL A 284 7.94 6.12 0.37
CA VAL A 284 6.77 5.98 1.22
C VAL A 284 7.16 5.10 2.39
N ALA A 285 7.30 5.71 3.57
CA ALA A 285 7.39 4.95 4.79
C ALA A 285 5.97 4.67 5.30
N LEU A 286 5.73 3.43 5.71
CA LEU A 286 4.50 3.03 6.38
C LEU A 286 4.78 2.78 7.86
N ALA A 287 3.88 3.25 8.71
CA ALA A 287 3.79 2.85 10.10
C ALA A 287 2.37 2.37 10.37
N PHE A 288 2.25 1.30 11.14
CA PHE A 288 0.96 0.65 11.38
C PHE A 288 0.36 1.06 12.72
N ALA A 289 -0.94 0.92 12.88
CA ALA A 289 -1.56 1.05 14.20
C ALA A 289 -1.07 -0.05 15.14
N ARG A 290 -1.08 0.23 16.45
CA ARG A 290 -0.72 -0.76 17.49
C ARG A 290 -1.86 -1.06 18.44
N ILE A 291 -1.98 -2.32 18.83
CA ILE A 291 -2.81 -2.78 19.95
C ILE A 291 -1.89 -3.11 21.11
N GLY A 292 -2.08 -2.43 22.25
CA GLY A 292 -1.51 -2.85 23.52
C GLY A 292 -2.32 -4.02 24.07
N LEU A 293 -1.78 -5.23 24.00
CA LEU A 293 -2.44 -6.44 24.46
C LEU A 293 -2.44 -6.53 25.99
N LEU A 294 -1.28 -6.40 26.65
CA LEU A 294 -1.19 -6.45 28.13
C LEU A 294 -0.19 -5.43 28.66
N GLY A 295 -0.36 -5.03 29.91
CA GLY A 295 0.59 -4.20 30.65
C GLY A 295 0.49 -2.69 30.43
N ASN A 296 -0.33 -2.19 29.51
CA ASN A 296 -0.61 -0.76 29.44
C ASN A 296 -1.51 -0.33 30.63
N PRO A 297 -1.22 0.79 31.33
CA PRO A 297 -0.25 1.85 31.02
C PRO A 297 1.07 1.80 31.82
N SER A 298 1.57 0.63 32.21
CA SER A 298 2.78 0.51 33.05
C SER A 298 4.09 0.97 32.36
N ASP A 299 4.10 1.16 31.04
CA ASP A 299 5.30 1.56 30.27
C ASP A 299 5.84 2.95 30.63
N VAL A 300 5.00 3.86 31.10
CA VAL A 300 5.45 5.18 31.61
C VAL A 300 5.94 5.12 33.07
N TYR A 301 5.81 3.97 33.73
CA TYR A 301 6.13 3.73 35.14
C TYR A 301 7.16 2.61 35.31
N TYR A 302 8.04 2.43 34.34
CA TYR A 302 9.10 1.41 34.32
C TYR A 302 8.60 -0.05 34.36
N GLY A 303 7.40 -0.28 33.83
CA GLY A 303 6.75 -1.59 33.80
C GLY A 303 7.04 -2.39 32.53
N ARG A 304 6.10 -3.29 32.18
CA ARG A 304 6.21 -4.24 31.07
C ARG A 304 4.96 -4.22 30.23
N THR A 305 5.09 -4.44 28.93
CA THR A 305 3.94 -4.50 28.03
C THR A 305 4.08 -5.60 26.99
N ILE A 306 2.93 -6.05 26.48
CA ILE A 306 2.84 -6.83 25.25
C ILE A 306 1.99 -6.02 24.27
N SER A 307 2.53 -5.77 23.07
CA SER A 307 1.83 -5.07 22.00
C SER A 307 2.02 -5.75 20.67
N LEU A 308 1.09 -5.53 19.75
CA LEU A 308 1.16 -6.00 18.38
C LEU A 308 0.84 -4.89 17.38
N ASN A 309 1.43 -4.95 16.20
CA ASN A 309 1.11 -4.06 15.08
C ASN A 309 0.05 -4.68 14.18
N ILE A 310 -0.88 -3.85 13.69
CA ILE A 310 -2.01 -4.30 12.88
C ILE A 310 -2.06 -3.63 11.51
N GLN A 311 -2.26 -4.41 10.46
CA GLN A 311 -2.35 -3.96 9.07
C GLN A 311 -3.66 -3.23 8.76
N ASN A 312 -4.69 -3.42 9.60
CA ASN A 312 -6.01 -2.81 9.42
C ASN A 312 -5.92 -1.28 9.25
N PHE A 313 -4.98 -0.65 9.97
CA PHE A 313 -4.81 0.79 9.94
C PHE A 313 -3.32 1.18 9.86
N TRP A 314 -3.04 2.23 9.10
CA TRP A 314 -1.71 2.69 8.76
C TRP A 314 -1.65 4.22 8.66
N ALA A 315 -0.45 4.75 8.85
CA ALA A 315 -0.05 6.09 8.42
C ALA A 315 1.10 5.94 7.43
N SER A 316 1.03 6.70 6.35
CA SER A 316 2.10 6.78 5.35
C SER A 316 2.67 8.18 5.35
N VAL A 317 3.97 8.28 5.16
CA VAL A 317 4.64 9.54 4.90
C VAL A 317 5.43 9.38 3.62
N ARG A 318 5.27 10.34 2.73
CA ARG A 318 6.03 10.43 1.50
C ARG A 318 7.03 11.56 1.64
N LEU A 319 8.30 11.22 1.48
CA LEU A 319 9.39 12.17 1.35
C LEU A 319 9.88 12.17 -0.09
N GLN A 320 10.02 13.37 -0.68
CA GLN A 320 10.60 13.55 -2.01
C GLN A 320 11.69 14.63 -1.99
N PRO A 321 12.85 14.42 -2.64
CA PRO A 321 13.81 15.50 -2.87
C PRO A 321 13.14 16.69 -3.58
N SER A 322 13.46 17.90 -3.14
CA SER A 322 12.87 19.16 -3.59
C SER A 322 13.89 20.29 -3.54
N SER A 323 13.72 21.34 -4.35
CA SER A 323 14.51 22.58 -4.27
C SER A 323 14.35 23.27 -2.92
N ASP A 324 13.14 23.20 -2.36
CA ASP A 324 12.74 23.84 -1.12
C ASP A 324 12.26 22.82 -0.09
N LEU A 325 12.43 23.13 1.19
CA LEU A 325 11.83 22.36 2.28
C LEU A 325 10.34 22.68 2.38
N VAL A 326 9.48 21.73 1.99
CA VAL A 326 8.03 21.93 1.90
C VAL A 326 7.28 20.89 2.74
N ILE A 327 6.37 21.33 3.60
CA ILE A 327 5.46 20.42 4.33
C ILE A 327 4.05 20.63 3.79
N LEU A 328 3.54 19.61 3.12
CA LEU A 328 2.25 19.64 2.44
C LEU A 328 1.12 19.31 3.43
N PRO A 329 0.11 20.18 3.61
CA PRO A 329 -1.02 19.90 4.48
C PRO A 329 -1.90 18.77 3.91
N HIS A 330 -2.43 17.92 4.78
CA HIS A 330 -3.41 16.92 4.36
C HIS A 330 -4.72 17.60 3.97
N PRO A 331 -5.33 17.26 2.81
CA PRO A 331 -6.53 17.94 2.32
C PRO A 331 -7.73 17.86 3.25
N THR A 332 -7.81 16.83 4.10
CA THR A 332 -8.92 16.63 5.05
C THR A 332 -8.53 16.81 6.52
N HIS A 333 -7.25 16.62 6.86
CA HIS A 333 -6.80 16.60 8.27
C HIS A 333 -6.14 17.91 8.69
N ASP A 334 -5.59 18.67 7.75
CA ASP A 334 -4.98 20.00 7.96
C ASP A 334 -5.75 21.07 7.16
N LEU A 335 -7.08 21.04 7.26
CA LEU A 335 -7.94 22.04 6.61
C LEU A 335 -7.60 23.44 7.12
N VAL A 336 -7.19 24.31 6.20
CA VAL A 336 -6.94 25.74 6.44
C VAL A 336 -7.97 26.64 5.77
N LYS A 337 -8.85 26.07 4.93
CA LYS A 337 -9.89 26.78 4.19
C LYS A 337 -11.26 26.29 4.62
N PHE A 338 -12.11 27.22 5.05
CA PHE A 338 -13.46 26.97 5.52
C PHE A 338 -14.46 27.83 4.74
N SER A 339 -15.64 27.30 4.50
CA SER A 339 -16.73 28.02 3.81
C SER A 339 -17.41 29.06 4.70
N SER A 340 -17.33 28.88 6.03
CA SER A 340 -17.88 29.81 7.03
C SER A 340 -17.24 29.57 8.40
N VAL A 341 -17.46 30.50 9.34
CA VAL A 341 -17.07 30.32 10.74
C VAL A 341 -17.79 29.13 11.37
N SER A 342 -19.06 28.89 11.04
CA SER A 342 -19.81 27.73 11.53
C SER A 342 -19.19 26.41 11.07
N HIS A 343 -18.70 26.33 9.83
CA HIS A 343 -17.96 25.17 9.34
C HIS A 343 -16.65 24.98 10.10
N LEU A 344 -15.89 26.06 10.35
CA LEU A 344 -14.69 26.01 11.20
C LEU A 344 -15.02 25.49 12.60
N VAL A 345 -16.01 26.08 13.29
CA VAL A 345 -16.40 25.70 14.65
C VAL A 345 -16.82 24.24 14.72
N ASN A 346 -17.74 23.81 13.83
CA ASN A 346 -18.20 22.42 13.78
C ASN A 346 -17.04 21.45 13.53
N ARG A 347 -16.08 21.80 12.67
CA ARG A 347 -14.89 20.99 12.44
C ARG A 347 -14.02 20.89 13.70
N LEU A 348 -13.79 22.01 14.39
CA LEU A 348 -12.96 22.06 15.59
C LEU A 348 -13.60 21.30 16.76
N GLU A 349 -14.93 21.37 16.90
CA GLU A 349 -15.68 20.62 17.92
C GLU A 349 -15.58 19.10 17.69
N ASN A 350 -15.64 18.65 16.43
CA ASN A 350 -15.63 17.22 16.11
C ASN A 350 -14.23 16.62 16.01
N VAL A 351 -13.23 17.39 15.54
CA VAL A 351 -11.92 16.84 15.15
C VAL A 351 -10.75 17.55 15.84
N GLY A 352 -11.01 18.65 16.54
CA GLY A 352 -10.01 19.42 17.26
C GLY A 352 -9.19 20.37 16.38
N TYR A 353 -8.26 21.07 17.04
CA TYR A 353 -7.49 22.18 16.47
C TYR A 353 -6.28 21.78 15.64
N TYR A 354 -5.77 20.56 15.82
CA TYR A 354 -4.48 20.16 15.28
C TYR A 354 -4.63 19.07 14.23
N GLY A 355 -3.87 19.16 13.13
CA GLY A 355 -3.65 18.09 12.16
C GLY A 355 -2.26 17.44 12.30
N GLY A 356 -1.81 16.74 11.26
CA GLY A 356 -0.55 16.01 11.25
C GLY A 356 0.67 16.85 10.84
N VAL A 357 0.48 18.04 10.24
CA VAL A 357 1.61 18.91 9.84
C VAL A 357 2.55 19.22 11.00
N ARG A 358 2.02 19.49 12.20
CA ARG A 358 2.85 19.73 13.40
C ARG A 358 3.73 18.53 13.77
N LEU A 359 3.27 17.30 13.52
CA LEU A 359 4.01 16.07 13.80
C LEU A 359 5.20 15.96 12.84
N LEU A 360 4.99 16.28 11.57
CA LEU A 360 6.05 16.33 10.56
C LEU A 360 7.13 17.36 10.96
N ILE A 361 6.71 18.59 11.29
CA ILE A 361 7.60 19.68 11.71
C ILE A 361 8.42 19.29 12.94
N ALA A 362 7.77 18.75 13.98
CA ALA A 362 8.46 18.38 15.21
C ALA A 362 9.49 17.26 14.99
N THR A 363 9.20 16.33 14.08
CA THR A 363 10.16 15.28 13.69
C THR A 363 11.38 15.87 13.00
N CYS A 364 11.17 16.83 12.08
CA CYS A 364 12.27 17.50 11.37
C CYS A 364 13.12 18.40 12.26
N LYS A 365 12.53 19.05 13.28
CA LYS A 365 13.24 19.95 14.21
C LYS A 365 14.47 19.28 14.85
N GLY A 366 14.40 17.98 15.13
CA GLY A 366 15.48 17.23 15.77
C GLY A 366 16.64 16.83 14.85
N ILE A 367 16.63 17.23 13.57
CA ILE A 367 17.59 16.77 12.56
C ILE A 367 18.52 17.90 12.16
N TYR A 368 19.81 17.75 12.48
CA TYR A 368 20.89 18.68 12.16
C TYR A 368 21.89 18.05 11.17
N LEU A 369 21.38 17.44 10.09
CA LEU A 369 22.17 16.81 9.04
C LEU A 369 22.39 17.78 7.86
N HIS A 370 23.17 17.38 6.84
CA HIS A 370 23.51 18.21 5.68
C HIS A 370 22.31 18.97 5.06
N ASP A 371 22.54 20.18 4.56
CA ASP A 371 21.53 21.01 3.89
C ASP A 371 21.01 20.35 2.61
N LYS A 372 19.96 19.54 2.77
CA LYS A 372 19.18 18.92 1.70
C LYS A 372 17.72 19.29 1.89
N ASN A 373 17.11 19.76 0.81
CA ASN A 373 15.71 20.12 0.79
C ASN A 373 14.83 18.97 0.27
N PHE A 374 13.62 18.90 0.80
CA PHE A 374 12.65 17.84 0.50
C PHE A 374 11.22 18.31 0.76
N SER A 375 10.26 17.65 0.11
CA SER A 375 8.85 17.77 0.45
C SER A 375 8.39 16.59 1.32
N LEU A 376 7.55 16.87 2.31
CA LEU A 376 6.84 15.88 3.12
C LEU A 376 5.34 15.99 2.92
N SER A 377 4.70 14.85 2.73
CA SER A 377 3.25 14.70 2.83
C SER A 377 2.94 13.44 3.63
N TYR A 378 1.77 13.39 4.25
CA TYR A 378 1.31 12.18 4.94
C TYR A 378 -0.09 11.83 4.50
N ASP A 379 -0.49 10.58 4.74
CA ASP A 379 -1.85 10.07 4.61
C ASP A 379 -2.08 9.06 5.73
N THR A 380 -3.31 8.88 6.19
CA THR A 380 -3.62 7.92 7.25
C THR A 380 -5.07 7.49 7.22
N ASN A 381 -5.31 6.20 7.45
CA ASN A 381 -6.64 5.68 7.71
C ASN A 381 -6.85 5.34 9.21
N ILE A 382 -5.88 5.65 10.09
CA ILE A 382 -6.01 5.42 11.53
C ILE A 382 -7.06 6.39 12.07
N PRO A 383 -8.18 5.90 12.62
CA PRO A 383 -9.23 6.79 13.12
C PRO A 383 -8.71 7.62 14.28
N ARG A 384 -9.08 8.91 14.33
CA ARG A 384 -8.63 9.80 15.40
C ARG A 384 -9.19 9.34 16.74
N GLN A 385 -8.39 9.53 17.80
CA GLN A 385 -8.80 9.30 19.20
C GLN A 385 -9.30 7.87 19.50
N THR A 386 -8.92 6.88 18.69
CA THR A 386 -9.28 5.46 18.90
C THR A 386 -8.25 4.66 19.70
N GLY A 387 -7.26 5.33 20.31
CA GLY A 387 -6.23 4.63 21.08
C GLY A 387 -5.32 3.74 20.23
N LEU A 388 -5.39 3.82 18.90
CA LEU A 388 -4.62 3.04 17.91
C LEU A 388 -3.30 3.72 17.46
N SER A 389 -2.74 4.59 18.31
CA SER A 389 -1.42 5.22 18.11
C SER A 389 -1.22 5.97 16.77
N GLY A 390 -2.26 6.67 16.28
CA GLY A 390 -2.21 7.38 15.00
C GLY A 390 -1.15 8.50 14.92
N SER A 391 -1.01 9.31 15.98
CA SER A 391 -0.02 10.39 16.00
C SER A 391 1.41 9.86 15.92
N SER A 392 1.74 8.86 16.74
CA SER A 392 3.07 8.24 16.71
C SER A 392 3.32 7.49 15.41
N ALA A 393 2.28 6.96 14.74
CA ALA A 393 2.43 6.35 13.42
C ALA A 393 2.97 7.35 12.40
N ILE A 394 2.40 8.56 12.35
CA ILE A 394 2.85 9.63 11.45
C ILE A 394 4.30 10.02 11.77
N VAL A 395 4.66 10.17 13.04
CA VAL A 395 6.03 10.50 13.46
C VAL A 395 7.01 9.37 13.11
N CYS A 396 6.64 8.10 13.34
CA CYS A 396 7.44 6.93 12.99
C CYS A 396 7.71 6.85 11.48
N ALA A 397 6.67 7.02 10.66
CA ALA A 397 6.79 7.02 9.21
C ALA A 397 7.69 8.19 8.73
N THR A 398 7.51 9.38 9.31
CA THR A 398 8.35 10.56 9.00
C THR A 398 9.80 10.30 9.35
N PHE A 399 10.07 9.82 10.57
CA PHE A 399 11.41 9.48 11.02
C PHE A 399 12.05 8.40 10.13
N SER A 400 11.29 7.39 9.73
CA SER A 400 11.75 6.34 8.81
C SER A 400 12.16 6.90 7.44
N CYS A 401 11.36 7.81 6.85
CA CYS A 401 11.76 8.49 5.61
C CYS A 401 13.07 9.27 5.79
N LEU A 402 13.26 9.93 6.93
CA LEU A 402 14.44 10.74 7.20
C LEU A 402 15.70 9.87 7.38
N LEU A 403 15.59 8.72 8.04
CA LEU A 403 16.69 7.75 8.14
C LEU A 403 17.21 7.33 6.75
N ASP A 404 16.29 7.06 5.83
CA ASP A 404 16.61 6.62 4.47
C ASP A 404 17.15 7.79 3.62
N PHE A 405 16.46 8.93 3.64
CA PHE A 405 16.82 10.10 2.85
C PHE A 405 18.22 10.64 3.18
N TYR A 406 18.58 10.61 4.47
CA TYR A 406 19.91 11.01 4.91
C TYR A 406 20.94 9.89 4.91
N ASN A 407 20.54 8.65 4.58
CA ASN A 407 21.39 7.47 4.60
C ASN A 407 22.11 7.27 5.95
N VAL A 408 21.32 7.25 7.02
CA VAL A 408 21.79 7.10 8.42
C VAL A 408 21.09 5.97 9.17
N ARG A 409 20.28 5.14 8.50
CA ARG A 409 19.55 4.04 9.14
C ARG A 409 20.47 3.06 9.86
N ASP A 410 21.56 2.67 9.21
CA ASP A 410 22.61 1.79 9.73
C ASP A 410 23.41 2.42 10.89
N LYS A 411 23.40 3.76 10.99
CA LYS A 411 24.12 4.51 12.03
C LYS A 411 23.31 4.73 13.30
N ILE A 412 21.98 4.52 13.24
CA ILE A 412 21.08 4.71 14.37
C ILE A 412 20.49 3.36 14.73
N ALA A 413 21.01 2.79 15.83
CA ALA A 413 20.56 1.53 16.39
C ALA A 413 19.04 1.51 16.61
N VAL A 414 18.41 0.39 16.28
CA VAL A 414 16.96 0.27 16.23
C VAL A 414 16.29 0.49 17.59
N GLU A 415 16.97 0.13 18.68
CA GLU A 415 16.57 0.30 20.08
C GLU A 415 16.44 1.77 20.49
N VAL A 416 17.20 2.67 19.85
CA VAL A 416 17.25 4.11 20.18
C VAL A 416 16.17 4.89 19.42
N ARG A 417 15.75 4.41 18.24
CA ARG A 417 14.78 5.11 17.37
C ARG A 417 13.46 5.45 18.08
N PRO A 418 12.83 4.56 18.88
CA PRO A 418 11.62 4.87 19.63
C PRO A 418 11.76 6.09 20.55
N GLN A 419 12.92 6.29 21.16
CA GLN A 419 13.18 7.41 22.06
C GLN A 419 13.29 8.74 21.29
N LEU A 420 13.91 8.72 20.10
CA LEU A 420 13.99 9.90 19.22
C LEU A 420 12.59 10.31 18.73
N ILE A 421 11.77 9.35 18.35
CA ILE A 421 10.36 9.55 17.96
C ILE A 421 9.58 10.15 19.13
N LEU A 422 9.72 9.61 20.34
CA LEU A 422 9.07 10.15 21.53
C LEU A 422 9.51 11.59 21.85
N ASN A 423 10.78 11.92 21.63
CA ASN A 423 11.29 13.28 21.85
C ASN A 423 10.61 14.30 20.92
N ALA A 424 10.38 13.96 19.65
CA ALA A 424 9.63 14.80 18.72
C ALA A 424 8.19 15.06 19.18
N GLU A 425 7.54 14.08 19.82
CA GLU A 425 6.19 14.27 20.35
C GLU A 425 6.17 15.11 21.64
N LYS A 426 7.19 14.97 22.50
CA LYS A 426 7.34 15.80 23.72
C LYS A 426 7.47 17.29 23.39
N GLU A 427 8.12 17.64 22.30
CA GLU A 427 8.20 19.02 21.79
C GLU A 427 6.82 19.64 21.51
N LEU A 428 5.83 18.81 21.20
CA LEU A 428 4.44 19.22 20.99
C LEU A 428 3.59 19.16 22.27
N GLY A 429 4.22 18.93 23.42
CA GLY A 429 3.53 18.74 24.71
C GLY A 429 2.73 17.44 24.79
N ILE A 430 2.97 16.48 23.90
CA ILE A 430 2.27 15.19 23.92
C ILE A 430 2.89 14.32 25.01
N VAL A 431 2.10 13.99 26.03
CA VAL A 431 2.49 13.09 27.11
C VAL A 431 2.12 11.66 26.71
N ALA A 432 3.12 10.83 26.43
CA ALA A 432 2.94 9.43 26.06
C ALA A 432 4.12 8.55 26.51
N GLY A 433 3.89 7.23 26.54
CA GLY A 433 4.93 6.24 26.81
C GLY A 433 5.62 5.70 25.56
N LEU A 434 6.65 4.88 25.76
CA LEU A 434 7.48 4.37 24.67
C LEU A 434 6.80 3.26 23.85
N GLN A 435 5.84 2.54 24.42
CA GLN A 435 5.35 1.29 23.81
C GLN A 435 4.83 1.47 22.38
N ASP A 436 4.17 2.59 22.09
CA ASP A 436 3.58 2.83 20.77
C ASP A 436 4.68 2.88 19.71
N ARG A 437 5.77 3.59 20.04
CA ARG A 437 6.90 3.86 19.16
C ARG A 437 7.74 2.61 18.98
N VAL A 438 7.97 1.84 20.05
CA VAL A 438 8.67 0.55 19.99
C VAL A 438 7.89 -0.40 19.08
N ALA A 439 6.58 -0.56 19.32
CA ALA A 439 5.74 -1.41 18.50
C ALA A 439 5.78 -0.99 17.02
N GLN A 440 5.61 0.30 16.74
CA GLN A 440 5.61 0.84 15.37
C GLN A 440 6.94 0.75 14.63
N VAL A 441 8.07 0.82 15.34
CA VAL A 441 9.41 0.64 14.76
C VAL A 441 9.70 -0.83 14.47
N TYR A 442 9.33 -1.74 15.38
CA TYR A 442 9.72 -3.15 15.30
C TYR A 442 8.76 -4.02 14.48
N GLY A 443 7.46 -3.72 14.50
CA GLY A 443 6.43 -4.60 13.94
C GLY A 443 6.23 -5.90 14.71
N GLY A 444 5.36 -6.77 14.21
CA GLY A 444 5.10 -8.08 14.82
C GLY A 444 4.38 -8.02 16.17
N LEU A 445 4.65 -9.05 16.99
CA LEU A 445 4.26 -9.17 18.39
C LEU A 445 5.49 -8.92 19.26
N LEU A 446 5.36 -8.02 20.24
CA LEU A 446 6.48 -7.58 21.08
C LEU A 446 6.14 -7.70 22.55
N TYR A 447 7.07 -8.30 23.30
CA TYR A 447 7.18 -8.13 24.74
C TYR A 447 8.24 -7.07 25.03
N MET A 448 7.91 -6.09 25.86
CA MET A 448 8.77 -4.95 26.17
C MET A 448 8.91 -4.81 27.70
N ASP A 449 10.14 -4.66 28.17
CA ASP A 449 10.47 -4.40 29.57
C ASP A 449 11.15 -3.03 29.67
N PHE A 450 10.49 -2.10 30.36
CA PHE A 450 10.96 -0.72 30.56
C PHE A 450 11.60 -0.53 31.93
N ASN A 451 12.16 -1.58 32.54
CA ASN A 451 12.78 -1.49 33.86
C ASN A 451 13.74 -0.30 33.95
N LYS A 452 13.75 0.31 35.14
CA LYS A 452 14.46 1.55 35.38
C LYS A 452 15.97 1.45 35.12
N GLU A 453 16.59 0.32 35.43
CA GLU A 453 18.02 0.12 35.20
C GLU A 453 18.38 0.20 33.71
N SER A 454 17.68 -0.52 32.84
CA SER A 454 17.89 -0.46 31.38
C SER A 454 17.60 0.94 30.85
N MET A 455 16.49 1.54 31.29
CA MET A 455 16.10 2.88 30.86
C MET A 455 17.14 3.95 31.24
N ASP A 456 17.65 3.92 32.47
CA ASP A 456 18.63 4.89 32.96
C ASP A 456 20.02 4.67 32.33
N LYS A 457 20.41 3.41 32.09
CA LYS A 457 21.74 3.05 31.55
C LYS A 457 21.85 3.23 30.04
N TYR A 458 20.82 2.84 29.29
CA TYR A 458 20.87 2.77 27.82
C TYR A 458 19.92 3.75 27.13
N GLY A 459 19.01 4.38 27.87
CA GLY A 459 17.98 5.26 27.29
C GLY A 459 16.86 4.51 26.55
N HIS A 460 16.81 3.19 26.69
CA HIS A 460 15.80 2.32 26.09
C HIS A 460 15.53 1.09 26.96
N GLY A 461 14.37 0.46 26.75
CA GLY A 461 14.01 -0.80 27.41
C GLY A 461 14.61 -2.02 26.70
N GLU A 462 14.25 -3.20 27.19
CA GLU A 462 14.55 -4.48 26.56
C GLU A 462 13.34 -4.94 25.73
N TYR A 463 13.56 -5.19 24.45
CA TYR A 463 12.50 -5.54 23.51
C TYR A 463 12.73 -6.95 22.99
N THR A 464 11.69 -7.79 23.06
CA THR A 464 11.71 -9.18 22.59
C THR A 464 10.59 -9.38 21.58
N GLN A 465 10.95 -9.66 20.32
CA GLN A 465 9.98 -10.09 19.32
C GLN A 465 9.55 -11.53 19.61
N LEU A 466 8.24 -11.75 19.56
CA LEU A 466 7.61 -13.06 19.68
C LEU A 466 7.02 -13.46 18.33
N ASP A 467 6.89 -14.76 18.09
CA ASP A 467 6.24 -15.28 16.89
C ASP A 467 4.76 -14.90 16.91
N THR A 468 4.26 -14.34 15.79
CA THR A 468 2.86 -13.91 15.66
C THR A 468 1.89 -15.09 15.64
N SER A 469 2.36 -16.31 15.33
CA SER A 469 1.58 -17.54 15.40
C SER A 469 1.21 -17.98 16.81
N LEU A 470 1.78 -17.34 17.85
CA LEU A 470 1.39 -17.55 19.24
C LEU A 470 0.02 -16.92 19.56
N LEU A 471 -0.42 -15.92 18.79
CA LEU A 471 -1.66 -15.21 19.04
C LEU A 471 -2.88 -16.05 18.68
N PRO A 472 -3.94 -16.06 19.52
CA PRO A 472 -5.23 -16.54 19.08
C PRO A 472 -5.88 -15.54 18.10
N PRO A 473 -6.97 -15.92 17.40
CA PRO A 473 -7.75 -14.96 16.61
C PRO A 473 -8.28 -13.81 17.48
N LEU A 474 -7.90 -12.58 17.15
CA LEU A 474 -8.31 -11.36 17.84
C LEU A 474 -9.24 -10.52 16.96
N HIS A 475 -10.11 -9.76 17.60
CA HIS A 475 -11.05 -8.84 16.95
C HIS A 475 -10.88 -7.44 17.51
N LEU A 476 -11.00 -6.44 16.65
CA LEU A 476 -10.93 -5.03 17.00
C LEU A 476 -12.33 -4.44 16.93
N ILE A 477 -12.73 -3.78 18.00
CA ILE A 477 -14.01 -3.08 18.14
C ILE A 477 -13.70 -1.58 18.31
N TYR A 478 -14.35 -0.70 17.55
CA TYR A 478 -14.17 0.74 17.69
C TYR A 478 -15.43 1.51 17.31
N ALA A 479 -15.49 2.77 17.77
CA ALA A 479 -16.51 3.73 17.35
C ALA A 479 -15.94 4.68 16.29
N GLU A 480 -16.72 5.03 15.27
CA GLU A 480 -16.27 5.92 14.19
C GLU A 480 -16.14 7.39 14.63
N ASN A 481 -16.89 7.82 15.64
CA ASN A 481 -16.84 9.16 16.24
C ASN A 481 -16.69 9.07 17.77
N PRO A 482 -15.53 8.67 18.29
CA PRO A 482 -15.33 8.60 19.74
C PRO A 482 -15.34 10.01 20.34
N SER A 483 -16.13 10.23 21.39
CA SER A 483 -16.09 11.46 22.18
C SER A 483 -14.81 11.53 23.03
N ASP A 484 -14.27 12.75 23.15
CA ASP A 484 -13.01 13.17 23.79
C ASP A 484 -12.49 12.26 24.93
N SER A 485 -11.38 11.55 24.70
CA SER A 485 -10.74 10.67 25.70
C SER A 485 -9.43 11.27 26.27
N GLY A 486 -9.18 12.56 26.08
CA GLY A 486 -7.84 13.13 26.22
C GLY A 486 -7.42 13.68 27.60
N LYS A 487 -8.33 13.84 28.57
CA LYS A 487 -8.07 14.76 29.72
C LYS A 487 -7.73 14.14 31.08
N VAL A 488 -7.51 12.83 31.22
CA VAL A 488 -7.53 12.21 32.57
C VAL A 488 -6.28 11.40 32.97
N HIS A 489 -5.18 11.52 32.22
CA HIS A 489 -3.91 10.87 32.58
C HIS A 489 -3.11 11.61 33.67
N SER A 490 -3.29 12.92 33.83
CA SER A 490 -2.50 13.75 34.75
C SER A 490 -2.71 13.39 36.22
N ALA A 491 -3.95 13.06 36.63
CA ALA A 491 -4.27 12.75 38.01
C ALA A 491 -3.61 11.46 38.50
N VAL A 492 -3.65 10.38 37.70
CA VAL A 492 -2.99 9.11 38.04
C VAL A 492 -1.47 9.28 38.09
N ARG A 493 -0.90 10.04 37.15
CA ARG A 493 0.53 10.34 37.15
C ARG A 493 0.97 11.09 38.40
N GLN A 494 0.19 12.10 38.83
CA GLN A 494 0.51 12.85 40.04
C GLN A 494 0.47 11.95 41.28
N ARG A 495 -0.58 11.14 41.44
CA ARG A 495 -0.67 10.17 42.55
C ARG A 495 0.50 9.19 42.59
N TRP A 496 0.96 8.73 41.43
CA TRP A 496 2.14 7.88 41.36
C TRP A 496 3.41 8.61 41.81
N LEU A 497 3.61 9.87 41.39
CA LEU A 497 4.74 10.71 41.83
C LEU A 497 4.69 11.00 43.33
N ASP A 498 3.50 11.13 43.89
CA ASP A 498 3.26 11.34 45.32
C ASP A 498 3.45 10.04 46.14
N GLY A 499 3.72 8.90 45.48
CA GLY A 499 3.95 7.61 46.13
C GLY A 499 2.68 6.94 46.65
N ASP A 500 1.51 7.22 46.04
CA ASP A 500 0.25 6.57 46.38
C ASP A 500 0.38 5.03 46.26
N GLU A 501 0.32 4.34 47.40
CA GLU A 501 0.56 2.91 47.51
C GLU A 501 -0.38 2.08 46.62
N PHE A 502 -1.64 2.50 46.50
CA PHE A 502 -2.62 1.82 45.64
C PHE A 502 -2.25 1.97 44.17
N ILE A 503 -1.83 3.15 43.72
CA ILE A 503 -1.43 3.37 42.33
C ILE A 503 -0.12 2.65 42.02
N VAL A 504 0.88 2.74 42.90
CA VAL A 504 2.18 2.07 42.70
C VAL A 504 2.01 0.56 42.60
N SER A 505 1.32 -0.07 43.56
CA SER A 505 1.06 -1.51 43.56
C SER A 505 0.21 -1.97 42.37
N SER A 506 -0.81 -1.18 41.98
CA SER A 506 -1.64 -1.49 40.81
C SER A 506 -0.84 -1.42 39.50
N MET A 507 0.11 -0.47 39.37
CA MET A 507 0.97 -0.39 38.17
C MET A 507 1.95 -1.56 38.10
N GLU A 508 2.49 -2.00 39.23
CA GLU A 508 3.31 -3.21 39.31
C GLU A 508 2.49 -4.46 38.96
N GLU A 509 1.26 -4.57 39.47
CA GLU A 509 0.35 -5.66 39.11
C GLU A 509 0.07 -5.68 37.60
N VAL A 510 -0.22 -4.51 37.00
CA VAL A 510 -0.41 -4.39 35.54
C VAL A 510 0.83 -4.83 34.77
N ALA A 511 2.04 -4.47 35.22
CA ALA A 511 3.29 -4.92 34.59
C ALA A 511 3.46 -6.44 34.68
N ASN A 512 3.12 -7.04 35.83
CA ASN A 512 3.18 -8.49 36.03
C ASN A 512 2.20 -9.25 35.13
N LEU A 513 1.05 -8.67 34.78
CA LEU A 513 0.14 -9.27 33.79
C LEU A 513 0.80 -9.45 32.42
N ALA A 514 1.69 -8.54 32.00
CA ALA A 514 2.43 -8.70 30.75
C ALA A 514 3.44 -9.85 30.83
N LEU A 515 4.10 -10.03 31.97
CA LEU A 515 5.02 -11.16 32.19
C LEU A 515 4.27 -12.51 32.20
N GLU A 516 3.16 -12.59 32.94
CA GLU A 516 2.27 -13.77 32.91
C GLU A 516 1.71 -14.02 31.50
N GLY A 517 1.32 -12.95 30.80
CA GLY A 517 0.79 -13.03 29.45
C GLY A 517 1.78 -13.54 28.42
N LYS A 518 3.06 -13.19 28.57
CA LYS A 518 4.14 -13.74 27.73
C LYS A 518 4.22 -15.25 27.90
N THR A 519 4.18 -15.73 29.15
CA THR A 519 4.19 -17.16 29.47
C THR A 519 2.95 -17.86 28.90
N ALA A 520 1.76 -17.30 29.11
CA ALA A 520 0.51 -17.83 28.56
C ALA A 520 0.51 -17.93 27.02
N LEU A 521 1.11 -16.96 26.32
CA LEU A 521 1.25 -17.02 24.86
C LEU A 521 2.23 -18.12 24.42
N LEU A 522 3.38 -18.25 25.10
CA LEU A 522 4.38 -19.28 24.78
C LEU A 522 3.83 -20.69 25.01
N GLU A 523 3.03 -20.88 26.06
CA GLU A 523 2.38 -22.15 26.41
C GLU A 523 1.05 -22.38 25.68
N LYS A 524 0.57 -21.37 24.93
CA LYS A 524 -0.76 -21.34 24.28
C LYS A 524 -1.93 -21.55 25.26
N ASP A 525 -1.77 -21.13 26.52
CA ASP A 525 -2.85 -21.08 27.50
C ASP A 525 -3.74 -19.87 27.27
N TYR A 526 -4.65 -20.01 26.32
CA TYR A 526 -5.57 -18.94 25.93
C TYR A 526 -6.64 -18.65 26.99
N ALA A 527 -6.96 -19.61 27.87
CA ALA A 527 -7.87 -19.39 28.99
C ALA A 527 -7.25 -18.43 30.02
N LYS A 528 -5.96 -18.63 30.34
CA LYS A 528 -5.21 -17.69 31.16
C LYS A 528 -5.08 -16.33 30.47
N LEU A 529 -4.78 -16.29 29.17
CA LEU A 529 -4.70 -15.04 28.41
C LEU A 529 -6.01 -14.23 28.50
N ALA A 530 -7.17 -14.89 28.30
CA ALA A 530 -8.49 -14.27 28.43
C ALA A 530 -8.69 -13.65 29.82
N THR A 531 -8.31 -14.37 30.88
CA THR A 531 -8.38 -13.89 32.26
C THR A 531 -7.49 -12.66 32.48
N LEU A 532 -6.25 -12.69 31.97
CA LEU A 532 -5.30 -11.58 32.09
C LEU A 532 -5.78 -10.33 31.35
N MET A 533 -6.36 -10.48 30.15
CA MET A 533 -6.92 -9.36 29.38
C MET A 533 -8.02 -8.65 30.17
N ASN A 534 -8.95 -9.40 30.74
CA ASN A 534 -10.02 -8.84 31.55
C ASN A 534 -9.48 -8.13 32.79
N LYS A 535 -8.59 -8.80 33.53
CA LYS A 535 -7.96 -8.26 34.73
C LYS A 535 -7.19 -6.95 34.46
N ASN A 536 -6.51 -6.83 33.32
CA ASN A 536 -5.83 -5.60 32.94
C ASN A 536 -6.82 -4.44 32.79
N PHE A 537 -7.98 -4.66 32.15
CA PHE A 537 -8.99 -3.60 32.04
C PHE A 537 -9.58 -3.25 33.41
N ASP A 538 -9.85 -4.23 34.25
CA ASP A 538 -10.45 -3.99 35.57
C ASP A 538 -9.51 -3.17 36.47
N LEU A 539 -8.20 -3.46 36.44
CA LEU A 539 -7.17 -2.65 37.09
C LEU A 539 -7.16 -1.21 36.56
N ARG A 540 -7.20 -1.05 35.24
CA ARG A 540 -7.26 0.28 34.61
C ARG A 540 -8.49 1.05 35.08
N ARG A 541 -9.67 0.42 35.08
CA ARG A 541 -10.92 1.03 35.54
C ARG A 541 -10.84 1.45 36.99
N ARG A 542 -10.26 0.62 37.87
CA ARG A 542 -10.04 0.95 39.28
C ARG A 542 -9.08 2.15 39.47
N MET A 543 -8.00 2.23 38.71
CA MET A 543 -7.02 3.31 38.84
C MET A 543 -7.52 4.66 38.31
N PHE A 544 -8.20 4.65 37.16
CA PHE A 544 -8.60 5.87 36.46
C PHE A 544 -10.02 6.33 36.81
N GLY A 545 -10.91 5.39 37.12
CA GLY A 545 -12.33 5.65 37.39
C GLY A 545 -13.17 5.82 36.12
N ASP A 546 -14.48 5.62 36.24
CA ASP A 546 -15.41 5.55 35.10
C ASP A 546 -15.53 6.88 34.35
N ALA A 547 -15.50 8.00 35.08
CA ALA A 547 -15.53 9.34 34.48
C ALA A 547 -14.33 9.58 33.56
N ALA A 548 -13.17 9.00 33.91
CA ALA A 548 -11.95 9.11 33.12
C ALA A 548 -11.97 8.25 31.85
N LEU A 549 -12.53 7.04 31.97
CA LEU A 549 -12.58 6.10 30.86
C LEU A 549 -13.71 6.43 29.88
N GLY A 550 -14.79 7.05 30.36
CA GLY A 550 -15.95 7.41 29.55
C GLY A 550 -16.91 6.24 29.35
N SER A 551 -18.21 6.52 29.46
CA SER A 551 -19.28 5.51 29.39
C SER A 551 -19.28 4.73 28.07
N LEU A 552 -19.07 5.41 26.93
CA LEU A 552 -19.02 4.77 25.62
C LEU A 552 -17.89 3.74 25.52
N ASN A 553 -16.70 4.06 26.04
CA ASN A 553 -15.56 3.16 25.98
C ASN A 553 -15.76 1.95 26.90
N ILE A 554 -16.32 2.18 28.09
CA ILE A 554 -16.68 1.09 29.01
C ILE A 554 -17.72 0.18 28.35
N GLU A 555 -18.76 0.74 27.73
CA GLU A 555 -19.78 -0.04 27.04
C GLU A 555 -19.22 -0.91 25.92
N MET A 556 -18.22 -0.45 25.16
CA MET A 556 -17.53 -1.30 24.16
C MET A 556 -16.91 -2.56 24.78
N VAL A 557 -16.31 -2.45 25.97
CA VAL A 557 -15.75 -3.60 26.69
C VAL A 557 -16.85 -4.51 27.20
N GLU A 558 -17.89 -3.93 27.82
CA GLU A 558 -19.00 -4.69 28.42
C GLU A 558 -19.83 -5.43 27.36
N VAL A 559 -20.04 -4.85 26.17
CA VAL A 559 -20.70 -5.53 25.05
C VAL A 559 -19.97 -6.81 24.68
N ALA A 560 -18.64 -6.79 24.63
CA ALA A 560 -17.86 -7.99 24.35
C ALA A 560 -17.93 -9.01 25.50
N ARG A 561 -17.87 -8.56 26.75
CA ARG A 561 -17.95 -9.45 27.92
C ARG A 561 -19.31 -10.13 28.08
N ARG A 562 -20.42 -9.48 27.69
CA ARG A 562 -21.78 -10.07 27.74
C ARG A 562 -21.93 -11.32 26.89
N VAL A 563 -21.12 -11.48 25.84
CA VAL A 563 -21.10 -12.69 24.99
C VAL A 563 -20.00 -13.68 25.39
N GLY A 564 -19.30 -13.43 26.51
CA GLY A 564 -18.23 -14.29 27.03
C GLY A 564 -16.83 -13.99 26.47
N ALA A 565 -16.69 -12.99 25.58
CA ALA A 565 -15.38 -12.62 25.05
C ALA A 565 -14.55 -11.86 26.10
N ALA A 566 -13.25 -12.13 26.16
CA ALA A 566 -12.31 -11.30 26.91
C ALA A 566 -12.02 -10.02 26.15
N SER A 567 -12.01 -8.88 26.82
CA SER A 567 -11.87 -7.59 26.14
C SER A 567 -11.21 -6.53 27.01
N LYS A 568 -10.50 -5.61 26.34
CA LYS A 568 -9.86 -4.44 26.96
C LYS A 568 -9.51 -3.38 25.92
N PHE A 569 -9.15 -2.19 26.40
CA PHE A 569 -8.67 -1.12 25.52
C PHE A 569 -7.40 -1.52 24.78
N THR A 570 -7.28 -1.05 23.54
CA THR A 570 -6.06 -1.13 22.72
C THR A 570 -5.00 -0.10 23.15
N GLY A 571 -5.42 0.97 23.84
CA GLY A 571 -4.57 2.06 24.30
C GLY A 571 -5.29 2.93 25.35
N SER A 572 -5.35 4.25 25.12
CA SER A 572 -5.97 5.18 26.07
C SER A 572 -7.50 5.08 26.15
N GLY A 573 -8.16 4.72 25.03
CA GLY A 573 -9.61 4.61 24.87
C GLY A 573 -9.98 4.62 23.39
N GLY A 574 -11.28 4.54 23.04
CA GLY A 574 -11.80 4.67 21.68
C GLY A 574 -11.72 3.43 20.78
N ALA A 575 -10.96 2.40 21.19
CA ALA A 575 -11.04 1.06 20.62
C ALA A 575 -10.73 -0.03 21.65
N VAL A 576 -11.27 -1.22 21.41
CA VAL A 576 -11.20 -2.42 22.24
C VAL A 576 -10.67 -3.58 21.41
N VAL A 577 -9.73 -4.34 21.96
CA VAL A 577 -9.37 -5.66 21.44
C VAL A 577 -10.19 -6.71 22.20
N ALA A 578 -10.73 -7.68 21.46
CA ALA A 578 -11.53 -8.78 21.97
C ALA A 578 -10.95 -10.13 21.53
N PHE A 579 -10.97 -11.09 22.45
CA PHE A 579 -10.64 -12.50 22.21
C PHE A 579 -11.86 -13.36 22.55
N CYS A 580 -12.27 -14.22 21.62
CA CYS A 580 -13.41 -15.12 21.75
C CYS A 580 -12.91 -16.56 22.03
N PRO A 581 -12.79 -17.00 23.30
CA PRO A 581 -12.29 -18.33 23.63
C PRO A 581 -13.17 -19.47 23.10
N ASP A 582 -14.47 -19.25 22.90
CA ASP A 582 -15.42 -20.27 22.43
C ASP A 582 -15.49 -20.37 20.89
N GLY A 583 -14.59 -19.66 20.20
CA GLY A 583 -14.40 -19.78 18.76
C GLY A 583 -15.46 -19.05 17.91
N PRO A 584 -15.69 -19.49 16.65
CA PRO A 584 -16.45 -18.73 15.66
C PRO A 584 -17.90 -18.40 16.05
N SER A 585 -18.59 -19.28 16.77
CA SER A 585 -19.98 -19.04 17.20
C SER A 585 -20.10 -17.82 18.13
N GLN A 586 -19.12 -17.63 19.01
CA GLN A 586 -19.03 -16.46 19.88
C GLN A 586 -18.67 -15.19 19.11
N VAL A 587 -17.90 -15.30 18.02
CA VAL A 587 -17.59 -14.18 17.13
C VAL A 587 -18.87 -13.67 16.43
N GLU A 588 -19.77 -14.56 16.03
CA GLU A 588 -21.08 -14.19 15.46
C GLU A 588 -21.92 -13.43 16.49
N LEU A 589 -22.03 -13.95 17.72
CA LEU A 589 -22.73 -13.28 18.81
C LEU A 589 -22.13 -11.90 19.13
N LEU A 590 -20.79 -11.81 19.16
CA LEU A 590 -20.07 -10.55 19.36
C LEU A 590 -20.38 -9.55 18.24
N THR A 591 -20.40 -10.03 17.00
CA THR A 591 -20.67 -9.19 15.82
C THR A 591 -22.07 -8.60 15.87
N ASP A 592 -23.08 -9.42 16.21
CA ASP A 592 -24.45 -8.98 16.40
C ASP A 592 -24.59 -7.98 17.56
N ALA A 593 -23.90 -8.24 18.67
CA ALA A 593 -23.92 -7.36 19.84
C ALA A 593 -23.28 -6.00 19.54
N CYS A 594 -22.12 -5.97 18.87
CA CYS A 594 -21.47 -4.74 18.41
C CYS A 594 -22.37 -3.95 17.46
N LYS A 595 -22.98 -4.61 16.47
CA LYS A 595 -23.88 -3.97 15.51
C LYS A 595 -25.10 -3.33 16.20
N LYS A 596 -25.71 -4.02 17.15
CA LYS A 596 -26.83 -3.48 17.95
C LYS A 596 -26.42 -2.28 18.80
N ALA A 597 -25.20 -2.28 19.32
CA ALA A 597 -24.64 -1.19 20.12
C ALA A 597 -24.06 -0.03 19.29
N GLY A 598 -24.06 -0.13 17.95
CA GLY A 598 -23.51 0.90 17.06
C GLY A 598 -21.99 0.91 16.97
N PHE A 599 -21.33 -0.22 17.24
CA PHE A 599 -19.88 -0.37 17.12
C PHE A 599 -19.48 -1.15 15.87
N THR A 600 -18.32 -0.81 15.31
CA THR A 600 -17.71 -1.53 14.20
C THR A 600 -16.78 -2.60 14.74
N ILE A 601 -16.84 -3.82 14.18
CA ILE A 601 -15.97 -4.94 14.50
C ILE A 601 -15.23 -5.43 13.26
N LEU A 602 -13.93 -5.72 13.41
CA LEU A 602 -13.09 -6.25 12.33
C LEU A 602 -12.13 -7.31 12.89
N PRO A 603 -11.77 -8.37 12.13
CA PRO A 603 -10.69 -9.27 12.51
C PRO A 603 -9.34 -8.53 12.51
N VAL A 604 -8.51 -8.80 13.51
CA VAL A 604 -7.17 -8.24 13.62
C VAL A 604 -6.23 -8.93 12.63
N LYS A 605 -5.58 -8.14 11.77
CA LYS A 605 -4.55 -8.61 10.84
C LYS A 605 -3.18 -8.15 11.33
N VAL A 606 -2.36 -9.06 11.84
CA VAL A 606 -1.07 -8.73 12.44
C VAL A 606 -0.03 -8.44 11.35
N VAL A 607 0.74 -7.37 11.52
CA VAL A 607 1.89 -7.05 10.65
C VAL A 607 3.05 -7.98 11.04
N PRO A 608 3.82 -8.54 10.09
CA PRO A 608 5.07 -9.22 10.43
C PRO A 608 6.10 -8.25 11.05
N SER A 609 7.28 -8.77 11.41
CA SER A 609 8.41 -7.91 11.77
C SER A 609 8.68 -6.88 10.66
N LEU A 610 8.96 -5.64 11.05
CA LEU A 610 9.38 -4.56 10.16
C LEU A 610 10.90 -4.38 10.14
N LEU A 611 11.63 -5.15 10.96
CA LEU A 611 13.08 -5.10 11.00
C LEU A 611 13.68 -5.72 9.74
N ASN A 612 14.57 -5.00 9.07
CA ASN A 612 15.33 -5.52 7.94
C ASN A 612 16.67 -6.12 8.40
N GLU A 613 17.44 -6.72 7.49
CA GLU A 613 18.74 -7.32 7.82
C GLU A 613 19.72 -6.33 8.45
N ILE A 614 19.69 -5.06 8.06
CA ILE A 614 20.56 -4.02 8.62
C ILE A 614 20.19 -3.78 10.08
N ASP A 615 18.89 -3.69 10.37
CA ASP A 615 18.38 -3.50 11.73
C ASP A 615 18.78 -4.69 12.62
N ILE A 616 18.62 -5.92 12.13
CA ILE A 616 18.99 -7.14 12.86
C ILE A 616 20.51 -7.21 13.13
N ARG A 617 21.34 -6.87 12.14
CA ARG A 617 22.81 -6.85 12.30
C ARG A 617 23.29 -5.75 13.26
N SER A 618 22.53 -4.67 13.37
CA SER A 618 22.83 -3.56 14.30
C SER A 618 22.48 -3.87 15.76
N GLN A 619 21.70 -4.93 16.01
CA GLN A 619 21.41 -5.36 17.38
C GLN A 619 22.68 -5.94 18.02
N PRO A 620 23.03 -5.55 19.26
CA PRO A 620 24.16 -6.15 19.95
C PRO A 620 23.94 -7.66 20.09
N SER A 621 24.95 -8.46 19.73
CA SER A 621 24.89 -9.92 19.80
C SER A 621 24.56 -10.37 21.22
N LYS A 622 23.40 -11.00 21.42
CA LYS A 622 23.01 -11.64 22.70
C LYS A 622 23.76 -12.96 22.94
N ASN A 623 25.09 -12.95 22.79
CA ASN A 623 25.98 -14.01 23.23
C ASN A 623 27.04 -13.41 24.16
N ALA A 624 26.74 -13.42 25.45
CA ALA A 624 27.70 -13.44 26.54
C ALA A 624 27.07 -14.18 27.72
#